data_AF-A0A955TAI4-F1
#
_entry.id   AF-A0A955TAI4-F1
#
_cell.length_a   1.000
_cell.length_b   1.000
_cell.length_c   1.000
_cell.angle_alpha   90.00
_cell.angle_beta   90.00
_cell.angle_gamma   90.00
#
_symmetry.space_group_name_H-M   'P 1'
#
loop_
_entity.id
_entity.type
_entity.pdbx_description
1 polymer ?
#
loop_
_entity_poly.entity_id
_entity_poly.type
_entity_poly.pdbx_seq_one_letter_code
_entity_poly.pdbx_strand_id
1 'polypeptide(L)'
;KTNVSTVSWQMPLSQDPPMLGISLTPSCLSNELLRESGEFVLSIPDASLIAETHYCGTHRGDSEDKVRSMQFRTMRARKVIPLLVTNCIGHLECAVRDVYPFGDRLFYASRVVAALVEEDYFDNGWNENAQTLHHLGGDRYKTGGGILDAKKWPLPQQMPNLPPLF
;
A
#
# COMPACT_ATOMS: atom_id res chain seq x y z
N LYS A 1 15.17 -14.15 4.50
CA LYS A 1 15.15 -12.97 5.42
C LYS A 1 13.81 -12.26 5.24
N THR A 2 13.22 -11.71 6.30
CA THR A 2 11.97 -10.93 6.21
C THR A 2 12.29 -9.44 6.35
N ASN A 3 11.64 -8.59 5.58
CA ASN A 3 11.79 -7.14 5.66
C ASN A 3 10.45 -6.45 5.42
N VAL A 4 10.26 -5.27 6.00
CA VAL A 4 9.11 -4.39 5.78
C VAL A 4 9.61 -3.05 5.26
N SER A 5 8.98 -2.53 4.23
CA SER A 5 9.28 -1.22 3.67
C SER A 5 8.01 -0.55 3.21
N THR A 6 7.96 0.77 3.38
CA THR A 6 6.80 1.58 3.03
C THR A 6 6.90 2.01 1.58
N VAL A 7 5.81 1.83 0.84
CA VAL A 7 5.70 2.19 -0.57
C VAL A 7 4.51 3.11 -0.75
N SER A 8 4.76 4.38 -1.09
CA SER A 8 3.71 5.31 -1.51
C SER A 8 3.42 5.24 -3.01
N TRP A 9 4.40 4.79 -3.81
CA TRP A 9 4.27 4.68 -5.27
C TRP A 9 3.71 3.30 -5.63
N GLN A 10 2.39 3.18 -5.50
CA GLN A 10 1.63 1.99 -5.82
C GLN A 10 0.32 2.36 -6.52
N MET A 11 -0.20 1.46 -7.37
CA MET A 11 -1.51 1.65 -8.01
C MET A 11 -2.11 0.33 -8.50
N PRO A 12 -3.44 0.20 -8.57
CA PRO A 12 -4.09 -0.84 -9.36
C PRO A 12 -3.69 -0.73 -10.84
N LEU A 13 -3.54 -1.88 -11.52
CA LEU A 13 -3.16 -1.96 -12.94
C LEU A 13 -4.23 -2.62 -13.80
N SER A 14 -4.98 -3.57 -13.25
CA SER A 14 -6.01 -4.33 -13.95
C SER A 14 -7.06 -4.83 -12.97
N GLN A 15 -8.31 -4.91 -13.42
CA GLN A 15 -9.41 -5.47 -12.64
C GLN A 15 -9.52 -7.00 -12.83
N ASP A 16 -9.41 -7.49 -14.07
CA ASP A 16 -9.48 -8.92 -14.39
C ASP A 16 -8.45 -9.30 -15.47
N PRO A 17 -7.36 -10.02 -15.13
CA PRO A 17 -7.02 -10.47 -13.78
C PRO A 17 -6.68 -9.28 -12.86
N PRO A 18 -6.88 -9.40 -11.54
CA PRO A 18 -6.54 -8.33 -10.61
C PRO A 18 -5.02 -8.15 -10.55
N MET A 19 -4.55 -6.94 -10.84
CA MET A 19 -3.14 -6.61 -10.82
C MET A 19 -2.89 -5.27 -10.13
N LEU A 20 -1.72 -5.14 -9.51
CA LEU A 20 -1.22 -3.90 -8.96
C LEU A 20 0.24 -3.69 -9.33
N GLY A 21 0.66 -2.44 -9.27
CA GLY A 21 2.03 -2.00 -9.50
C GLY A 21 2.62 -1.41 -8.23
N ILE A 22 3.90 -1.68 -7.98
CA ILE A 22 4.70 -0.97 -6.97
C ILE A 22 6.00 -0.48 -7.59
N SER A 23 6.47 0.69 -7.17
CA SER A 23 7.76 1.23 -7.59
C SER A 23 8.77 1.23 -6.45
N LEU A 24 9.90 0.57 -6.64
CA LEU A 24 10.97 0.43 -5.64
C LEU A 24 12.27 1.06 -6.11
N THR A 25 13.06 1.55 -5.14
CA THR A 25 14.44 1.99 -5.37
C THR A 25 15.31 0.75 -5.59
N PRO A 26 16.15 0.67 -6.64
CA PRO A 26 16.93 -0.53 -6.96
C PRO A 26 17.86 -0.99 -5.85
N SER A 27 18.37 -0.06 -5.04
CA SER A 27 19.34 -0.32 -3.97
C SER A 27 18.73 -0.70 -2.63
N CYS A 28 17.39 -0.71 -2.48
CA CYS A 28 16.78 -1.06 -1.19
C CYS A 28 16.72 -2.59 -0.99
N LEU A 29 16.83 -3.04 0.27
CA LEU A 29 16.78 -4.47 0.58
C LEU A 29 15.48 -5.15 0.11
N SER A 30 14.33 -4.45 0.15
CA SER A 30 13.07 -5.02 -0.33
C SER A 30 13.11 -5.36 -1.82
N ASN A 31 13.86 -4.59 -2.63
CA ASN A 31 14.06 -4.86 -4.05
C ASN A 31 14.88 -6.14 -4.25
N GLU A 32 15.96 -6.30 -3.50
CA GLU A 32 16.80 -7.51 -3.51
C GLU A 32 15.97 -8.75 -3.16
N LEU A 33 15.27 -8.72 -2.02
CA LEU A 33 14.43 -9.83 -1.59
C LEU A 33 13.29 -10.14 -2.57
N LEU A 34 12.67 -9.11 -3.15
CA LEU A 34 11.60 -9.30 -4.13
C LEU A 34 12.10 -9.92 -5.44
N ARG A 35 13.31 -9.58 -5.88
CA ARG A 35 13.92 -10.23 -7.06
C ARG A 35 14.23 -11.70 -6.82
N GLU A 36 14.57 -12.06 -5.59
CA GLU A 36 14.82 -13.46 -5.20
C GLU A 36 13.52 -14.26 -5.05
N SER A 37 12.50 -13.69 -4.39
CA SER A 37 11.25 -14.39 -4.09
C SER A 37 10.27 -14.40 -5.25
N GLY A 38 10.25 -13.35 -6.08
CA GLY A 38 9.19 -13.09 -7.05
C GLY A 38 7.82 -12.77 -6.43
N GLU A 39 7.76 -12.59 -5.11
CA GLU A 39 6.52 -12.48 -4.34
C GLU A 39 6.63 -11.43 -3.23
N PHE A 40 5.52 -10.76 -2.91
CA PHE A 40 5.39 -9.85 -1.78
C PHE A 40 3.95 -9.81 -1.24
N VAL A 41 3.79 -9.24 -0.06
CA VAL A 41 2.49 -8.85 0.49
C VAL A 41 2.44 -7.33 0.59
N LEU A 42 1.48 -6.70 -0.09
CA LEU A 42 1.17 -5.29 0.13
C LEU A 42 0.25 -5.20 1.34
N SER A 43 0.75 -4.67 2.46
CA SER A 43 -0.04 -4.47 3.67
C SER A 43 -0.56 -3.04 3.73
N ILE A 44 -1.83 -2.85 4.09
CA ILE A 44 -2.51 -1.55 4.17
C ILE A 44 -2.58 -1.13 5.65
N PRO A 45 -1.77 -0.16 6.10
CA PRO A 45 -1.84 0.35 7.46
C PRO A 45 -2.98 1.36 7.62
N ASP A 46 -3.53 1.43 8.83
CA ASP A 46 -4.36 2.56 9.26
C ASP A 46 -3.52 3.61 10.01
N ALA A 47 -4.18 4.70 10.42
CA ALA A 47 -3.58 5.81 11.13
C ALA A 47 -2.87 5.42 12.43
N SER A 48 -3.30 4.34 13.10
CA SER A 48 -2.67 3.85 14.32
C SER A 48 -1.22 3.39 14.10
N LEU A 49 -0.87 2.99 12.87
CA LEU A 49 0.47 2.50 12.48
C LEU A 49 1.34 3.56 11.82
N ILE A 50 1.05 4.85 12.01
CA ILE A 50 1.78 5.93 11.35
C ILE A 50 3.27 5.93 11.70
N ALA A 51 3.62 5.66 12.97
CA ALA A 51 5.01 5.67 13.42
C ALA A 51 5.81 4.54 12.76
N GLU A 52 5.26 3.33 12.76
CA GLU A 52 5.84 2.13 12.16
C GLU A 52 5.95 2.27 10.65
N THR A 53 4.91 2.82 10.01
CA THR A 53 4.88 3.09 8.57
C THR A 53 5.96 4.11 8.19
N HIS A 54 6.11 5.19 8.95
CA HIS A 54 7.16 6.18 8.67
C HIS A 54 8.56 5.61 8.92
N TYR A 55 8.74 4.88 10.02
CA TYR A 55 10.00 4.23 10.38
C TYR A 55 10.47 3.26 9.29
N CYS A 56 9.57 2.38 8.82
CA CYS A 56 9.89 1.39 7.79
C CYS A 56 10.26 2.02 6.44
N GLY A 57 9.79 3.24 6.16
CA GLY A 57 10.13 4.00 4.95
C GLY A 57 11.45 4.77 5.04
N THR A 58 11.93 5.09 6.24
CA THR A 58 13.10 5.97 6.47
C THR A 58 14.35 5.23 6.94
N HIS A 59 14.21 4.01 7.44
CA HIS A 59 15.33 3.20 7.92
C HIS A 59 15.71 2.11 6.92
N ARG A 60 16.95 1.63 6.95
CA ARG A 60 17.42 0.59 6.03
C ARG A 60 17.23 -0.81 6.64
N GLY A 61 16.72 -1.76 5.85
CA GLY A 61 16.52 -3.14 6.32
C GLY A 61 17.79 -4.01 6.30
N ASP A 62 18.88 -3.52 5.70
CA ASP A 62 20.18 -4.21 5.70
C ASP A 62 20.93 -4.03 7.04
N SER A 63 20.71 -2.91 7.73
CA SER A 63 21.31 -2.58 9.03
C SER A 63 20.55 -3.11 10.25
N GLU A 64 19.29 -3.50 10.11
CA GLU A 64 18.46 -3.94 11.24
C GLU A 64 17.34 -4.90 10.86
N ASP A 65 16.80 -5.59 11.86
CA ASP A 65 15.56 -6.38 11.75
C ASP A 65 14.37 -5.52 12.16
N LYS A 66 13.75 -4.85 11.17
CA LYS A 66 12.60 -3.96 11.39
C LYS A 66 11.38 -4.69 11.97
N VAL A 67 11.21 -5.97 11.66
CA VAL A 67 10.08 -6.77 12.19
C VAL A 67 10.20 -6.86 13.70
N ARG A 68 11.42 -7.12 14.18
CA ARG A 68 11.71 -7.14 15.59
C ARG A 68 11.71 -5.74 16.22
N SER A 69 12.36 -4.76 15.58
CA SER A 69 12.46 -3.39 16.12
C SER A 69 11.08 -2.76 16.33
N MET A 70 10.15 -2.96 15.38
CA MET A 70 8.78 -2.42 15.43
C MET A 70 7.78 -3.39 16.07
N GLN A 71 8.24 -4.53 16.60
CA GLN A 71 7.40 -5.54 17.25
C GLN A 71 6.18 -5.99 16.41
N PHE A 72 6.36 -6.07 15.09
CA PHE A 72 5.27 -6.47 14.20
C PHE A 72 4.79 -7.88 14.51
N ARG A 73 3.47 -8.04 14.61
CA ARG A 73 2.86 -9.36 14.60
C ARG A 73 2.77 -9.83 13.16
N THR A 74 3.17 -11.07 12.92
CA THR A 74 3.19 -11.64 11.58
C THR A 74 2.45 -12.96 11.52
N MET A 75 1.86 -13.26 10.36
CA MET A 75 1.26 -14.55 10.09
C MET A 75 1.59 -15.02 8.68
N ARG A 76 1.43 -16.32 8.45
CA ARG A 76 1.72 -16.93 7.15
C ARG A 76 0.66 -16.56 6.11
N ALA A 77 1.11 -16.14 4.93
CA ALA A 77 0.25 -15.89 3.78
C ALA A 77 -0.39 -17.18 3.22
N ARG A 78 -1.49 -17.03 2.48
CA ARG A 78 -2.30 -18.14 1.96
C ARG A 78 -1.73 -18.72 0.66
N LYS A 79 -1.13 -17.89 -0.18
CA LYS A 79 -0.73 -18.17 -1.56
C LYS A 79 0.71 -17.78 -1.88
N VAL A 80 1.34 -16.92 -1.09
CA VAL A 80 2.74 -16.50 -1.27
C VAL A 80 3.62 -16.85 -0.05
N ILE A 81 4.94 -16.79 -0.21
CA ILE A 81 5.95 -17.04 0.82
C ILE A 81 6.07 -15.90 1.86
N PRO A 82 6.04 -14.60 1.46
CA PRO A 82 6.21 -13.50 2.42
C PRO A 82 5.09 -13.45 3.47
N LEU A 83 5.45 -12.99 4.67
CA LEU A 83 4.53 -12.93 5.80
C LEU A 83 3.63 -11.70 5.71
N LEU A 84 2.41 -11.83 6.24
CA LEU A 84 1.48 -10.72 6.47
C LEU A 84 1.89 -9.99 7.76
N VAL A 85 1.76 -8.66 7.80
CA VAL A 85 1.85 -7.87 9.04
C VAL A 85 0.44 -7.71 9.60
N THR A 86 0.08 -8.46 10.63
CA THR A 86 -1.32 -8.59 11.08
C THR A 86 -1.86 -7.36 11.79
N ASN A 87 -1.00 -6.38 12.06
CA ASN A 87 -1.44 -5.08 12.57
C ASN A 87 -2.15 -4.23 11.50
N CYS A 88 -1.92 -4.52 10.21
CA CYS A 88 -2.54 -3.79 9.09
C CYS A 88 -3.99 -4.23 8.87
N ILE A 89 -4.83 -3.31 8.37
CA ILE A 89 -6.28 -3.51 8.16
C ILE A 89 -6.61 -4.25 6.87
N GLY A 90 -5.62 -4.50 6.01
CA GLY A 90 -5.78 -5.32 4.82
C GLY A 90 -4.46 -5.71 4.19
N HIS A 91 -4.52 -6.72 3.31
CA HIS A 91 -3.35 -7.33 2.70
C HIS A 91 -3.65 -7.86 1.31
N LEU A 92 -2.74 -7.62 0.37
CA LEU A 92 -2.77 -8.18 -0.97
C LEU A 92 -1.54 -9.05 -1.19
N GLU A 93 -1.76 -10.34 -1.39
CA GLU A 93 -0.70 -11.29 -1.73
C GLU A 93 -0.41 -11.20 -3.23
N CYS A 94 0.84 -10.92 -3.58
CA CYS A 94 1.21 -10.52 -4.93
C CYS A 94 2.35 -11.37 -5.49
N ALA A 95 2.19 -11.84 -6.73
CA ALA A 95 3.22 -12.51 -7.51
C ALA A 95 3.65 -11.61 -8.67
N VAL A 96 4.95 -11.32 -8.78
CA VAL A 96 5.51 -10.46 -9.82
C VAL A 96 5.30 -11.10 -11.19
N ARG A 97 4.82 -10.29 -12.14
CA ARG A 97 4.67 -10.67 -13.55
C ARG A 97 5.79 -10.10 -14.39
N ASP A 98 5.99 -8.79 -14.29
CA ASP A 98 6.94 -8.04 -15.09
C ASP A 98 7.64 -6.98 -14.25
N VAL A 99 8.86 -6.64 -14.64
CA VAL A 99 9.66 -5.57 -14.02
C VAL A 99 10.14 -4.62 -15.10
N TYR A 100 9.84 -3.34 -14.95
CA TYR A 100 10.18 -2.29 -15.90
C TYR A 100 11.05 -1.21 -15.24
N PRO A 101 12.22 -0.87 -15.81
CA PRO A 101 12.99 0.26 -15.33
C PRO A 101 12.34 1.58 -15.76
N PHE A 102 12.18 2.50 -14.81
CA PHE A 102 11.72 3.87 -15.06
C PHE A 102 12.65 4.84 -14.32
N GLY A 103 13.59 5.44 -15.06
CA GLY A 103 14.58 6.35 -14.47
C GLY A 103 15.41 5.65 -13.40
N ASP A 104 15.33 6.15 -12.16
CA ASP A 104 16.04 5.65 -10.99
C ASP A 104 15.27 4.58 -10.20
N ARG A 105 14.18 4.04 -10.76
CA ARG A 105 13.32 3.05 -10.10
C ARG A 105 13.03 1.83 -10.95
N LEU A 106 12.62 0.77 -10.26
CA LEU A 106 12.05 -0.44 -10.85
C LEU A 106 10.55 -0.49 -10.53
N PHE A 107 9.74 -0.63 -11.55
CA PHE A 107 8.29 -0.81 -11.45
C PHE A 107 7.93 -2.28 -11.61
N TYR A 108 7.30 -2.84 -10.59
CA TYR A 108 6.90 -4.23 -10.52
C TYR A 108 5.41 -4.35 -10.82
N ALA A 109 5.05 -4.86 -12.00
CA ALA A 109 3.67 -5.21 -12.31
C ALA A 109 3.40 -6.62 -11.78
N SER A 110 2.36 -6.77 -10.95
CA SER A 110 2.16 -7.98 -10.15
C SER A 110 0.71 -8.42 -10.16
N ARG A 111 0.47 -9.72 -10.18
CA ARG A 111 -0.87 -10.30 -10.04
C ARG A 111 -1.22 -10.41 -8.55
N VAL A 112 -2.41 -9.96 -8.19
CA VAL A 112 -3.00 -10.22 -6.88
C VAL A 112 -3.55 -11.65 -6.86
N VAL A 113 -3.00 -12.50 -6.02
CA VAL A 113 -3.35 -13.93 -5.94
C VAL A 113 -4.21 -14.28 -4.73
N ALA A 114 -4.23 -13.40 -3.71
CA ALA A 114 -5.19 -13.41 -2.62
C ALA A 114 -5.34 -12.00 -2.03
N ALA A 115 -6.49 -11.74 -1.42
CA ALA A 115 -6.76 -10.53 -0.66
C ALA A 115 -7.37 -10.91 0.70
N LEU A 116 -6.97 -10.17 1.73
CA LEU A 116 -7.47 -10.29 3.10
C LEU A 116 -7.76 -8.88 3.61
N VAL A 117 -8.82 -8.74 4.38
CA VAL A 117 -9.22 -7.47 4.98
C VAL A 117 -9.85 -7.73 6.33
N GLU A 118 -9.65 -6.81 7.27
CA GLU A 118 -10.34 -6.80 8.54
C GLU A 118 -11.78 -6.31 8.33
N GLU A 119 -12.77 -7.11 8.70
CA GLU A 119 -14.19 -6.88 8.39
C GLU A 119 -14.71 -5.55 8.95
N ASP A 120 -14.19 -5.11 10.11
CA ASP A 120 -14.55 -3.84 10.75
C ASP A 120 -14.20 -2.60 9.92
N TYR A 121 -13.35 -2.75 8.90
CA TYR A 121 -12.84 -1.67 8.05
C TYR A 121 -13.34 -1.71 6.61
N PHE A 122 -14.08 -2.77 6.21
CA PHE A 122 -14.43 -2.99 4.82
C PHE A 122 -15.84 -3.56 4.63
N ASP A 123 -16.70 -2.79 3.96
CA ASP A 123 -18.01 -3.22 3.48
C ASP A 123 -18.16 -2.81 2.01
N ASN A 124 -17.87 -3.75 1.10
CA ASN A 124 -17.83 -3.51 -0.35
C ASN A 124 -16.95 -2.31 -0.76
N GLY A 125 -15.99 -1.96 0.09
CA GLY A 125 -15.17 -0.76 0.03
C GLY A 125 -14.70 -0.37 1.43
N TRP A 126 -13.68 0.48 1.51
CA TRP A 126 -13.23 1.05 2.79
C TRP A 126 -14.36 1.86 3.44
N ASN A 127 -14.71 1.53 4.68
CA ASN A 127 -15.71 2.25 5.45
C ASN A 127 -15.08 3.42 6.25
N GLU A 128 -15.88 4.13 7.04
CA GLU A 128 -15.44 5.27 7.85
C GLU A 128 -14.35 4.95 8.90
N ASN A 129 -14.25 3.69 9.34
CA ASN A 129 -13.22 3.27 10.29
C ASN A 129 -11.84 3.14 9.62
N ALA A 130 -11.81 2.98 8.29
CA ALA A 130 -10.59 2.81 7.52
C ALA A 130 -9.83 4.14 7.35
N GLN A 131 -9.06 4.50 8.37
CA GLN A 131 -8.19 5.69 8.35
C GLN A 131 -6.87 5.40 7.63
N THR A 132 -6.93 5.03 6.34
CA THR A 132 -5.75 4.68 5.53
C THR A 132 -4.78 5.86 5.41
N LEU A 133 -3.48 5.53 5.35
CA LEU A 133 -2.42 6.53 5.23
C LEU A 133 -2.13 6.91 3.76
N HIS A 134 -2.23 8.21 3.46
CA HIS A 134 -1.87 8.79 2.16
C HIS A 134 -0.65 9.71 2.33
N HIS A 135 0.50 9.29 1.79
CA HIS A 135 1.74 10.06 1.91
C HIS A 135 1.70 11.33 1.04
N LEU A 136 2.05 12.48 1.63
CA LEU A 136 2.07 13.77 0.96
C LEU A 136 3.48 14.24 0.58
N GLY A 137 4.51 13.56 1.10
CA GLY A 137 5.92 13.96 0.97
C GLY A 137 6.56 14.28 2.32
N GLY A 138 7.85 13.99 2.44
CA GLY A 138 8.58 14.10 3.70
C GLY A 138 7.97 13.21 4.79
N ASP A 139 7.70 13.81 5.95
CA ASP A 139 7.07 13.21 7.13
C ASP A 139 5.55 13.44 7.20
N ARG A 140 4.94 13.96 6.13
CA ARG A 140 3.53 14.35 6.13
C ARG A 140 2.64 13.28 5.49
N TYR A 141 1.53 13.00 6.17
CA TYR A 141 0.52 12.05 5.74
C TYR A 141 -0.86 12.67 5.92
N LYS A 142 -1.81 12.21 5.10
CA LYS A 142 -3.23 12.46 5.24
C LYS A 142 -3.93 11.13 5.55
N THR A 143 -4.84 11.13 6.51
CA THR A 143 -5.70 9.99 6.82
C THR A 143 -7.04 10.14 6.09
N GLY A 144 -7.85 9.07 6.09
CA GLY A 144 -9.14 8.99 5.42
C GLY A 144 -10.00 10.27 5.50
N GLY A 145 -10.72 10.55 4.41
CA GLY A 145 -11.79 11.55 4.35
C GLY A 145 -13.17 10.90 4.37
N GLY A 146 -14.24 11.69 4.36
CA GLY A 146 -15.59 11.15 4.19
C GLY A 146 -15.79 10.51 2.81
N ILE A 147 -16.67 9.52 2.73
CA ILE A 147 -17.11 8.94 1.45
C ILE A 147 -17.97 9.97 0.73
N LEU A 148 -17.57 10.36 -0.47
CA LEU A 148 -18.35 11.22 -1.35
C LEU A 148 -18.98 10.38 -2.46
N ASP A 149 -20.30 10.39 -2.54
CA ASP A 149 -21.02 9.80 -3.66
C ASP A 149 -21.16 10.85 -4.77
N ALA A 150 -20.38 10.68 -5.85
CA ALA A 150 -20.40 11.59 -6.98
C ALA A 150 -21.80 11.72 -7.62
N LYS A 151 -22.68 10.71 -7.49
CA LYS A 151 -24.06 10.81 -7.99
C LYS A 151 -24.92 11.80 -7.20
N LYS A 152 -24.54 12.07 -5.95
CA LYS A 152 -25.19 13.08 -5.09
C LYS A 152 -24.57 14.47 -5.29
N TRP A 153 -23.49 14.57 -6.06
CA TRP A 153 -22.83 15.84 -6.32
C TRP A 153 -23.40 16.49 -7.59
N PRO A 154 -23.93 17.73 -7.50
CA PRO A 154 -24.46 18.41 -8.67
C PRO A 154 -23.35 18.69 -9.69
N LEU A 155 -23.69 18.56 -10.98
CA LEU A 155 -22.77 18.91 -12.06
C LEU A 155 -22.56 20.43 -12.11
N PRO A 156 -21.43 20.94 -12.63
CA PRO A 156 -21.21 22.38 -12.76
C PRO A 156 -22.34 23.11 -13.52
N GLN A 157 -22.99 22.46 -14.50
CA GLN A 157 -24.13 23.06 -15.20
C GLN A 157 -25.38 23.27 -14.31
N GLN A 158 -25.43 22.62 -13.16
CA GLN A 158 -26.51 22.71 -12.17
C GLN A 158 -26.18 23.70 -11.03
N MET A 159 -25.01 24.36 -11.09
CA MET A 159 -24.54 25.31 -10.09
C MET A 159 -24.21 26.67 -10.73
N PRO A 160 -25.21 27.56 -10.93
CA PRO A 160 -25.04 28.80 -11.71
C PRO A 160 -24.11 29.85 -11.08
N ASN A 161 -23.67 29.67 -9.82
CA ASN A 161 -22.86 30.64 -9.07
C ASN A 161 -21.59 30.02 -8.46
N LEU A 162 -20.95 29.06 -9.12
CA LEU A 162 -19.63 28.59 -8.66
C LEU A 162 -18.63 29.75 -8.69
N PRO A 163 -17.91 30.05 -7.59
CA PRO A 163 -16.81 31.00 -7.65
C PRO A 163 -15.76 30.50 -8.66
N PRO A 164 -15.07 31.41 -9.37
CA PRO A 164 -14.03 31.01 -10.28
C PRO A 164 -13.00 30.15 -9.54
N LEU A 165 -12.68 28.99 -10.11
CA LEU A 165 -11.58 28.15 -9.64
C LEU A 165 -10.30 29.00 -9.77
N PHE A 166 -9.63 29.23 -8.63
CA PHE A 166 -8.35 29.93 -8.55
C PHE A 166 -7.27 29.26 -9.38
#